data_AF-A0A6N6WSA3-F1
#
_entry.id   AF-A0A6N6WSA3-F1
#
_cell.length_a   1.000
_cell.length_b   1.000
_cell.length_c   1.000
_cell.angle_alpha   90.00
_cell.angle_beta   90.00
_cell.angle_gamma   90.00
#
_symmetry.space_group_name_H-M   'P 1'
#
loop_
_entity.id
_entity.type
_entity.pdbx_description
1 polymer ?
#
loop_
_entity_poly.entity_id
_entity_poly.type
_entity_poly.pdbx_seq_one_letter_code
_entity_poly.pdbx_strand_id
1 'polypeptide(L)' 'MASSKSLQQAIANIKIWHKGEQRAPHKPLLLLYVLAGYLNGHPRLFDYGTEIYEPLHSLLERFGPQRS' A
#
# COMPACT_ATOMS: atom_id res chain seq x y z
N MET A 1 -9.02 -22.59 -3.19
CA MET A 1 -8.56 -21.71 -2.11
C MET A 1 -7.24 -21.09 -2.53
N ALA A 2 -7.10 -19.77 -2.46
CA ALA A 2 -5.81 -19.12 -2.73
C ALA A 2 -4.84 -19.51 -1.61
N SER A 3 -3.64 -19.97 -1.96
CA SER A 3 -2.60 -20.33 -0.98
C SER A 3 -1.80 -19.09 -0.58
N SER A 4 -1.14 -19.12 0.57
CA SER A 4 -0.16 -18.09 0.97
C SER A 4 0.86 -17.82 -0.14
N LYS A 5 1.27 -18.87 -0.86
CA LYS A 5 2.19 -18.77 -1.99
C LYS A 5 1.61 -17.96 -3.15
N SER A 6 0.34 -18.13 -3.48
CA SER A 6 -0.32 -17.32 -4.52
C SER A 6 -0.44 -15.84 -4.14
N LEU A 7 -0.67 -15.53 -2.86
CA LEU A 7 -0.69 -14.15 -2.36
C LEU A 7 0.70 -13.51 -2.43
N GLN A 8 1.73 -14.21 -1.96
CA GLN A 8 3.12 -13.76 -2.05
C GLN A 8 3.53 -13.49 -3.50
N GLN A 9 3.16 -14.38 -4.44
CA GLN A 9 3.42 -14.19 -5.86
C GLN A 9 2.70 -12.95 -6.42
N ALA A 10 1.43 -12.75 -6.04
CA ALA A 10 0.66 -11.59 -6.47
C ALA A 10 1.28 -10.28 -5.96
N ILE A 11 1.71 -10.24 -4.68
CA ILE A 11 2.38 -9.09 -4.08
C ILE A 11 3.72 -8.81 -4.76
N ALA A 12 4.54 -9.85 -4.98
CA ALA A 12 5.84 -9.72 -5.65
C ALA A 12 5.71 -9.19 -7.10
N ASN A 13 4.60 -9.49 -7.76
CA ASN A 13 4.33 -9.06 -9.13
C ASN A 13 3.66 -7.68 -9.22
N ILE A 14 3.41 -6.98 -8.11
CA ILE A 14 2.84 -5.63 -8.14
C ILE A 14 3.80 -4.69 -8.88
N LYS A 15 3.34 -4.13 -10.01
CA LYS A 15 4.10 -3.13 -10.76
C LYS A 15 4.21 -1.83 -9.95
N ILE A 16 5.38 -1.62 -9.36
CA ILE A 16 5.77 -0.35 -8.73
C ILE A 16 5.88 0.69 -9.85
N TRP A 17 5.28 1.86 -9.66
CA TRP A 17 5.40 2.95 -10.63
C TRP A 17 6.74 3.66 -10.43
N HIS A 18 7.42 3.95 -11.53
CA HIS A 18 8.70 4.64 -11.57
C HIS A 18 8.60 5.87 -12.47
N LYS A 19 9.19 6.99 -12.03
CA LYS A 19 9.47 8.17 -12.85
C LYS A 19 10.98 8.39 -12.87
N GLY A 20 11.66 7.82 -13.86
CA GLY A 20 13.12 7.75 -13.88
C GLY A 20 13.65 7.00 -12.66
N GLU A 21 14.59 7.60 -11.93
CA GLU A 21 15.15 7.06 -10.69
C GLU A 21 14.19 7.12 -9.49
N GLN A 22 13.10 7.91 -9.57
CA GLN A 22 12.16 8.04 -8.47
C GLN A 22 11.12 6.93 -8.50
N ARG A 23 11.12 6.10 -7.46
CA ARG A 23 10.06 5.12 -7.20
C ARG A 23 8.91 5.82 -6.51
N ALA A 24 7.67 5.64 -6.97
CA ALA A 24 6.51 6.12 -6.22
C ALA A 24 6.06 5.04 -5.21
N PRO A 25 6.13 5.29 -3.90
CA PRO A 25 5.88 4.28 -2.89
C PRO A 25 4.38 4.05 -2.59
N HIS A 26 3.47 4.65 -3.36
CA HIS A 26 2.04 4.62 -3.07
C HIS A 26 1.43 3.21 -3.05
N LYS A 27 1.78 2.33 -4.00
CA LYS A 27 1.24 0.96 -4.01
C LYS A 27 1.76 0.08 -2.87
N PRO A 28 3.08 0.04 -2.59
CA PRO A 28 3.60 -0.69 -1.42
C PRO A 28 3.05 -0.17 -0.10
N LEU A 29 2.97 1.16 0.09
CA LEU A 29 2.47 1.74 1.34
C LEU A 29 0.99 1.45 1.56
N LEU A 30 0.17 1.57 0.51
CA LEU A 30 -1.25 1.21 0.59
C LEU A 30 -1.45 -0.26 0.94
N LEU A 31 -0.66 -1.16 0.33
CA LEU A 31 -0.73 -2.58 0.62
C LEU A 31 -0.40 -2.88 2.09
N LEU A 32 0.68 -2.29 2.61
CA LEU A 32 1.09 -2.48 4.00
C LEU A 32 0.03 -1.94 4.98
N TYR A 33 -0.54 -0.77 4.68
CA TYR A 33 -1.61 -0.17 5.48
C TYR A 33 -2.84 -1.08 5.58
N VAL A 34 -3.33 -1.56 4.43
CA VAL A 34 -4.51 -2.43 4.35
C VAL A 34 -4.25 -3.79 5.02
N LEU A 35 -3.07 -4.38 4.84
CA LEU A 35 -2.69 -5.63 5.53
C LEU A 35 -2.66 -5.45 7.05
N ALA A 36 -2.14 -4.33 7.54
CA ALA A 36 -2.18 -4.01 8.96
C ALA A 36 -3.62 -3.89 9.46
N GLY A 37 -4.52 -3.26 8.71
CA GLY A 37 -5.95 -3.22 9.04
C GLY A 37 -6.55 -4.62 9.19
N TYR A 38 -6.32 -5.52 8.23
CA TYR A 38 -6.82 -6.90 8.32
C TYR A 38 -6.25 -7.66 9.52
N LEU A 39 -4.97 -7.48 9.84
CA LEU A 39 -4.36 -8.07 11.03
C LEU A 39 -5.00 -7.57 12.33
N ASN A 40 -5.54 -6.35 12.33
CA ASN A 40 -6.26 -5.74 13.45
C ASN A 40 -7.79 -6.01 13.41
N GLY A 41 -8.26 -6.92 12.55
CA GLY A 41 -9.67 -7.31 12.50
C GLY A 41 -10.57 -6.39 11.66
N HIS A 42 -9.99 -5.51 10.84
CA HIS A 42 -10.75 -4.65 9.95
C HIS A 42 -11.57 -5.45 8.91
N PRO A 43 -12.81 -5.04 8.57
CA PRO A 43 -13.57 -5.67 7.49
C PRO A 43 -12.86 -5.58 6.14
N ARG A 44 -13.31 -6.41 5.18
CA ARG A 44 -12.67 -6.54 3.87
C ARG A 44 -12.59 -5.23 3.08
N LEU A 45 -13.58 -4.36 3.21
CA LEU A 45 -13.67 -3.12 2.45
C LEU A 45 -13.30 -1.95 3.34
N PHE A 46 -12.49 -1.05 2.80
CA PHE A 46 -12.15 0.24 3.38
C PHE A 46 -12.88 1.33 2.61
N ASP A 47 -13.39 2.32 3.31
CA ASP A 47 -13.83 3.57 2.72
C ASP A 47 -12.61 4.43 2.36
N TYR A 48 -12.53 4.83 1.10
CA TYR A 48 -11.36 5.57 0.63
C TYR A 48 -11.25 6.97 1.26
N GLY A 49 -12.37 7.67 1.44
CA GLY A 49 -12.38 9.06 1.88
C GLY A 49 -12.07 9.20 3.36
N THR A 50 -12.60 8.30 4.18
CA THR A 50 -12.50 8.36 5.65
C THR A 50 -11.35 7.53 6.21
N GLU A 51 -10.96 6.43 5.55
CA GLU A 51 -10.01 5.47 6.12
C GLU A 51 -8.68 5.38 5.38
N ILE A 52 -8.61 5.80 4.11
CA ILE A 52 -7.42 5.61 3.26
C ILE A 52 -6.73 6.93 2.94
N TYR A 53 -7.47 7.97 2.55
CA TYR A 53 -6.89 9.18 1.96
C TYR A 53 -5.85 9.86 2.86
N GLU A 54 -6.25 10.29 4.05
CA GLU A 54 -5.37 10.99 4.99
C GLU A 54 -4.22 10.12 5.50
N PRO A 55 -4.44 8.88 5.97
CA PRO A 55 -3.35 8.01 6.40
C PRO A 55 -2.34 7.72 5.29
N LEU A 56 -2.79 7.45 4.07
CA LEU A 56 -1.91 7.20 2.93
C LEU A 56 -1.12 8.46 2.55
N HIS A 57 -1.75 9.64 2.61
CA HIS A 57 -1.06 10.91 2.36
C HIS A 57 0.08 11.12 3.37
N SER A 58 -0.21 10.96 4.67
CA SER A 58 0.82 11.10 5.72
C SER A 58 1.95 10.08 5.59
N LEU A 59 1.64 8.83 5.21
CA LEU A 59 2.65 7.81 4.92
C LEU A 59 3.52 8.19 3.72
N LEU A 60 2.93 8.78 2.69
CA LEU A 60 3.67 9.26 1.52
C LEU A 60 4.56 10.45 1.83
N GLU A 61 4.18 11.34 2.74
CA GLU A 61 5.06 12.43 3.20
C GLU A 61 6.24 11.89 4.01
N ARG A 62 6.00 10.91 4.88
CA ARG A 62 7.05 10.34 5.77
C ARG A 62 8.02 9.40 5.07
N PHE A 63 7.52 8.59 4.14
CA PHE A 63 8.27 7.52 3.48
C PHE A 63 8.44 7.73 1.97
N GLY A 64 7.93 8.85 1.44
CA GLY A 64 8.15 9.27 0.07
C GLY A 64 9.56 9.81 -0.18
N PRO A 65 10.02 9.83 -1.43
CA PRO A 65 11.21 10.58 -1.79
C PRO A 65 11.01 12.06 -1.42
N GLN A 66 12.03 12.70 -0.85
CA GLN A 66 12.01 14.14 -0.58
C GLN A 66 11.64 14.88 -1.87
N ARG A 67 10.52 15.57 -1.85
CA ARG A 67 10.12 16.48 -2.92
C ARG A 67 10.74 17.83 -2.56
N SER A 68 11.89 18.13 -3.17
CA SER A 68 12.50 19.47 -3.19
C SER A 68 11.63 20.45 -3.97
#